data_AF-A0A9R0I3R3-F1
#
_entry.id   AF-A0A9R0I3R3-F1
#
_cell.length_a   1.000
_cell.length_b   1.000
_cell.length_c   1.000
_cell.angle_alpha   90.00
_cell.angle_beta   90.00
_cell.angle_gamma   90.00
#
_symmetry.space_group_name_H-M   'P 1'
#
loop_
_entity.id
_entity.type
_entity.pdbx_description
1 polymer ?
#
loop_
_entity_poly.entity_id
_entity_poly.type
_entity_poly.pdbx_seq_one_letter_code
_entity_poly.pdbx_strand_id
1 'polypeptide(L)'
;MSYHYHTNFSLKPQNPCKIIPTKNLHNSILISSYSLSQSKVHKTKILCSSSSTKKAQENNIFSSPNKELIRSSNSYSVEFKTKEGCKLGIAKYPDFVYDAEGGFGSGIGKHDLNGNILVEFDVGKLYIPPLTSGTTKFLGLPLPPFLRIDIVPLMFKGSIDEESGKVDLEFKAKFWFSIGTIYKAPPLLVSTILTSEESQGKLRKGRGQRMEKDGNCKLVGVATVEPIDDLFMNTFLGLPTECLAVMNATISV
;
A
#
# COMPACT_ATOMS: atom_id res chain seq x y z
N MET A 1 -38.58 -56.98 -14.38
CA MET A 1 -37.67 -58.14 -14.49
C MET A 1 -36.27 -57.65 -14.21
N SER A 2 -35.77 -58.01 -13.03
CA SER A 2 -34.53 -57.52 -12.44
C SER A 2 -33.33 -58.34 -12.90
N TYR A 3 -32.20 -57.69 -13.16
CA TYR A 3 -30.88 -58.29 -12.98
C TYR A 3 -29.94 -57.26 -12.34
N HIS A 4 -29.53 -57.59 -11.12
CA HIS A 4 -28.49 -56.93 -10.33
C HIS A 4 -27.11 -57.35 -10.83
N TYR A 5 -26.16 -56.43 -10.87
CA TYR A 5 -24.75 -56.74 -10.68
C TYR A 5 -24.13 -55.78 -9.66
N HIS A 6 -23.69 -56.35 -8.54
CA HIS A 6 -22.80 -55.76 -7.55
C HIS A 6 -21.38 -56.25 -7.85
N THR A 7 -20.39 -55.37 -7.81
CA THR A 7 -19.00 -55.75 -7.53
C THR A 7 -18.39 -54.77 -6.53
N ASN A 8 -18.08 -55.31 -5.35
CA ASN A 8 -17.34 -54.66 -4.26
C ASN A 8 -15.84 -54.79 -4.52
N PHE A 9 -15.09 -53.70 -4.46
CA PHE A 9 -13.63 -53.75 -4.26
C PHE A 9 -13.31 -53.43 -2.81
N SER A 10 -12.85 -54.46 -2.11
CA SER A 10 -12.39 -54.45 -0.72
C SER A 10 -10.86 -54.34 -0.71
N LEU A 11 -10.32 -53.21 -0.27
CA LEU A 11 -8.90 -53.06 0.04
C LEU A 11 -8.66 -53.44 1.51
N LYS A 12 -8.03 -54.61 1.74
CA LYS A 12 -7.46 -54.94 3.05
C LYS A 12 -6.05 -54.35 3.18
N PRO A 13 -5.67 -53.81 4.35
CA PRO A 13 -4.36 -53.25 4.60
C PRO A 13 -3.32 -54.34 4.90
N GLN A 14 -2.10 -54.15 4.40
CA GLN A 14 -0.91 -54.89 4.84
C GLN A 14 0.07 -53.93 5.50
N ASN A 15 0.30 -54.11 6.80
CA ASN A 15 1.49 -53.66 7.53
C ASN A 15 2.35 -54.91 7.79
N PRO A 16 3.69 -54.80 7.89
CA PRO A 16 4.24 -54.68 9.25
C PRO A 16 5.44 -53.71 9.41
N CYS A 17 5.34 -53.00 10.53
CA CYS A 17 6.36 -52.44 11.42
C CYS A 17 7.84 -52.78 11.17
N LYS A 18 8.71 -51.75 11.20
CA LYS A 18 10.10 -51.85 11.68
C LYS A 18 10.36 -50.80 12.76
N ILE A 19 10.81 -51.28 13.92
CA ILE A 19 11.19 -50.52 15.11
C ILE A 19 12.70 -50.24 15.06
N ILE A 20 13.05 -48.95 15.11
CA ILE A 20 14.10 -48.21 15.85
C ILE A 20 15.54 -48.81 15.98
N PRO A 21 16.59 -47.97 15.89
CA PRO A 21 17.30 -47.62 17.12
C PRO A 21 17.51 -46.12 17.34
N THR A 22 17.25 -45.72 18.58
CA THR A 22 17.50 -44.45 19.24
C THR A 22 18.99 -44.18 19.35
N LYS A 23 19.42 -42.95 19.03
CA LYS A 23 20.63 -42.37 19.61
C LYS A 23 20.28 -41.07 20.31
N ASN A 24 20.32 -41.15 21.65
CA ASN A 24 20.52 -40.03 22.55
C ASN A 24 21.86 -39.36 22.25
N LEU A 25 21.86 -38.03 22.13
CA LEU A 25 22.99 -37.24 22.61
C LEU A 25 22.53 -35.84 23.05
N HIS A 26 22.44 -35.73 24.38
CA HIS A 26 22.84 -34.60 25.22
C HIS A 26 22.50 -33.16 24.83
N ASN A 27 21.53 -32.62 25.59
CA ASN A 27 21.54 -31.34 26.28
C ASN A 27 22.72 -30.38 25.99
N SER A 28 22.36 -29.22 25.44
CA SER A 28 22.78 -27.93 25.99
C SER A 28 21.75 -26.86 25.63
N ILE A 29 20.77 -26.69 26.53
CA ILE A 29 19.90 -25.52 26.56
C ILE A 29 20.77 -24.35 27.04
N LEU A 30 21.22 -23.50 26.14
CA LEU A 30 21.72 -22.17 26.48
C LEU A 30 20.52 -21.24 26.63
N ILE A 31 19.98 -21.18 27.85
CA ILE A 31 19.12 -20.09 28.30
C ILE A 31 20.00 -18.84 28.31
N SER A 32 19.93 -18.04 27.25
CA SER A 32 20.45 -16.67 27.28
C SER A 32 19.47 -15.83 28.08
N SER A 33 19.84 -15.54 29.33
CA SER A 33 19.12 -14.65 30.23
C SER A 33 19.28 -13.20 29.76
N TYR A 34 18.33 -12.70 28.97
CA TYR A 34 18.20 -11.27 28.75
C TYR A 34 17.67 -10.62 30.02
N SER A 35 18.58 -10.02 30.77
CA SER A 35 18.31 -9.07 31.85
C SER A 35 17.42 -7.94 31.33
N LEU A 36 16.19 -7.85 31.85
CA LEU A 36 15.37 -6.64 31.78
C LEU A 36 16.09 -5.50 32.50
N SER A 37 16.80 -4.66 31.73
CA SER A 37 17.23 -3.35 32.20
C SER A 37 16.02 -2.42 32.22
N GLN A 38 15.50 -2.16 33.42
CA GLN A 38 14.47 -1.15 33.66
C GLN A 38 15.10 0.24 33.56
N SER A 39 14.86 0.92 32.44
CA SER A 39 15.20 2.34 32.28
C SER A 39 14.10 3.20 32.90
N LYS A 40 14.52 3.97 33.91
CA LYS A 40 13.71 4.85 34.75
C LYS A 40 12.88 5.86 33.95
N VAL A 41 11.63 5.98 34.39
CA VAL A 41 10.68 7.06 34.09
C VAL A 41 11.30 8.40 34.50
N HIS A 42 11.66 9.25 33.53
CA HIS A 42 11.90 10.67 33.78
C HIS A 42 10.60 11.45 33.62
N LYS A 43 10.01 11.82 34.77
CA LYS A 43 8.97 12.84 34.86
C LYS A 43 9.61 14.21 34.61
N THR A 44 9.42 14.77 33.42
CA THR A 44 9.73 16.18 33.18
C THR A 44 8.51 17.02 33.57
N LYS A 45 8.70 17.87 34.56
CA LYS A 45 7.69 18.79 35.08
C LYS A 45 7.37 19.85 34.01
N ILE A 46 6.08 20.01 33.74
CA ILE A 46 5.50 21.16 33.04
C ILE A 46 5.74 22.39 33.92
N LEU A 47 6.39 23.41 33.37
CA LEU A 47 6.41 24.75 33.96
C LEU A 47 5.62 25.68 33.05
N CYS A 48 4.39 25.95 33.46
CA CYS A 48 3.58 27.04 32.94
C CYS A 48 4.15 28.36 33.47
N SER A 49 4.46 29.29 32.56
CA SER A 49 4.71 30.69 32.90
C SER A 49 3.83 31.56 32.03
N SER A 50 2.73 32.02 32.63
CA SER A 50 1.87 33.09 32.14
C SER A 50 2.47 34.44 32.53
N SER A 51 2.64 35.35 31.59
CA SER A 51 2.80 36.77 31.88
C SER A 51 1.97 37.62 30.91
N SER A 52 1.16 38.48 31.51
CA SER A 52 0.15 39.32 30.91
C SER A 52 0.71 40.67 30.45
N THR A 53 0.26 41.09 29.26
CA THR A 53 -0.04 42.46 28.79
C THR A 53 0.83 43.65 29.22
N LYS A 54 1.40 44.34 28.22
CA LYS A 54 1.43 45.82 28.16
C LYS A 54 1.07 46.31 26.75
N LYS A 55 0.12 47.23 26.69
CA LYS A 55 -0.28 48.05 25.52
C LYS A 55 0.68 49.23 25.34
N ALA A 56 0.93 49.63 24.11
CA ALA A 56 1.15 51.03 23.70
C ALA A 56 0.92 51.17 22.18
N GLN A 57 0.12 52.16 21.78
CA GLN A 57 -0.15 52.59 20.40
C GLN A 57 0.65 53.87 20.10
N GLU A 58 1.06 54.07 18.84
CA GLU A 58 1.09 55.35 18.07
C GLU A 58 1.56 55.03 16.64
N ASN A 59 0.68 55.04 15.64
CA ASN A 59 0.29 56.13 14.71
C ASN A 59 1.19 56.32 13.46
N ASN A 60 0.62 55.94 12.29
CA ASN A 60 0.56 56.67 10.98
C ASN A 60 1.86 56.83 10.13
N ILE A 61 1.94 56.73 8.79
CA ILE A 61 1.03 56.90 7.62
C ILE A 61 1.73 56.33 6.33
N PHE A 62 0.93 55.93 5.31
CA PHE A 62 1.28 55.67 3.88
C PHE A 62 2.10 54.39 3.55
N SER A 63 1.71 53.48 2.64
CA SER A 63 1.11 53.66 1.32
C SER A 63 0.61 52.33 0.71
N SER A 64 -0.53 52.41 0.03
CA SER A 64 -1.06 51.58 -1.07
C SER A 64 -1.22 50.04 -0.98
N PRO A 65 -2.21 49.48 -1.70
CA PRO A 65 -2.82 48.20 -1.39
C PRO A 65 -2.27 47.07 -2.25
N ASN A 66 -1.54 46.12 -1.66
CA ASN A 66 -1.55 44.78 -2.21
C ASN A 66 -2.78 44.05 -1.68
N LYS A 67 -3.92 44.32 -2.31
CA LYS A 67 -4.89 43.25 -2.55
C LYS A 67 -4.21 42.29 -3.52
N GLU A 68 -3.30 41.47 -2.99
CA GLU A 68 -2.93 40.24 -3.65
C GLU A 68 -4.22 39.43 -3.66
N LEU A 69 -4.79 39.38 -4.87
CA LEU A 69 -6.00 38.70 -5.21
C LEU A 69 -5.87 37.27 -4.67
N ILE A 70 -6.47 37.00 -3.51
CA ILE A 70 -6.92 35.66 -3.18
C ILE A 70 -7.89 35.35 -4.31
N ARG A 71 -7.35 34.77 -5.39
CA ARG A 71 -8.12 34.08 -6.42
C ARG A 71 -9.03 33.20 -5.58
N SER A 72 -10.32 33.52 -5.56
CA SER A 72 -11.34 32.67 -4.95
C SER A 72 -10.97 31.26 -5.37
N SER A 73 -10.50 30.45 -4.42
CA SER A 73 -9.88 29.18 -4.72
C SER A 73 -11.01 28.26 -5.13
N ASN A 74 -11.36 28.34 -6.41
CA ASN A 74 -12.31 27.47 -7.05
C ASN A 74 -11.77 26.07 -6.84
N SER A 75 -12.39 25.36 -5.91
CA SER A 75 -12.13 23.97 -5.67
C SER A 75 -12.84 23.18 -6.76
N TYR A 76 -12.13 22.28 -7.43
CA TYR A 76 -12.68 21.41 -8.44
C TYR A 76 -12.87 20.01 -7.87
N SER A 77 -13.84 19.27 -8.41
CA SER A 77 -14.04 17.86 -8.05
C SER A 77 -13.10 17.02 -8.89
N VAL A 78 -12.25 16.23 -8.24
CA VAL A 78 -11.34 15.34 -8.96
C VAL A 78 -11.82 13.90 -8.81
N GLU A 79 -12.04 13.21 -9.92
CA GLU A 79 -12.33 11.78 -9.97
C GLU A 79 -11.10 11.00 -10.37
N PHE A 80 -10.95 9.82 -9.77
CA PHE A 80 -9.92 8.84 -10.09
C PHE A 80 -10.58 7.50 -10.34
N LYS A 81 -10.17 6.80 -11.41
CA LYS A 81 -10.63 5.44 -11.72
C LYS A 81 -9.46 4.58 -12.15
N THR A 82 -9.34 3.38 -11.60
CA THR A 82 -8.35 2.41 -12.04
C THR A 82 -8.87 1.61 -13.24
N LYS A 83 -7.95 1.15 -14.08
CA LYS A 83 -8.24 0.39 -15.30
C LYS A 83 -7.58 -0.99 -15.23
N GLU A 84 -7.90 -1.83 -16.20
CA GLU A 84 -7.17 -3.07 -16.45
C GLU A 84 -5.69 -2.83 -16.82
N GLY A 85 -4.91 -3.92 -16.91
CA GLY A 85 -3.51 -3.87 -17.34
C GLY A 85 -2.55 -3.29 -16.30
N CYS A 86 -2.98 -3.21 -15.04
CA CYS A 86 -2.11 -2.86 -13.91
C CYS A 86 -1.14 -4.01 -13.61
N LYS A 87 -0.08 -3.70 -12.87
CA LYS A 87 0.90 -4.67 -12.39
C LYS A 87 1.33 -4.35 -10.97
N LEU A 88 1.66 -5.40 -10.24
CA LEU A 88 2.28 -5.31 -8.93
C LEU A 88 3.54 -6.17 -8.94
N GLY A 89 4.52 -5.83 -8.11
CA GLY A 89 5.70 -6.66 -7.90
C GLY A 89 6.15 -6.53 -6.46
N ILE A 90 6.65 -7.60 -5.86
CA ILE A 90 7.33 -7.55 -4.55
C ILE A 90 8.55 -8.46 -4.53
N ALA A 91 9.62 -8.00 -3.88
CA ALA A 91 10.89 -8.71 -3.77
C ALA A 91 11.48 -9.17 -5.11
N LYS A 92 12.01 -10.39 -5.15
CA LYS A 92 12.51 -11.08 -6.35
C LYS A 92 11.43 -11.80 -7.16
N TYR A 93 10.16 -11.73 -6.75
CA TYR A 93 9.09 -12.39 -7.48
C TYR A 93 8.86 -11.70 -8.84
N PRO A 94 8.53 -12.47 -9.89
CA PRO A 94 8.01 -11.91 -11.13
C PRO A 94 6.84 -10.96 -10.86
N ASP A 95 6.70 -9.94 -11.71
CA ASP A 95 5.57 -9.03 -11.57
C ASP A 95 4.24 -9.75 -11.85
N PHE A 96 3.26 -9.49 -11.00
CA PHE A 96 1.89 -9.97 -11.10
C PHE A 96 1.13 -9.09 -12.09
N VAL A 97 0.35 -9.70 -12.98
CA VAL A 97 -0.69 -8.98 -13.72
C VAL A 97 -1.84 -8.75 -12.76
N TYR A 98 -2.30 -7.51 -12.67
CA TYR A 98 -3.35 -7.10 -11.77
C TYR A 98 -4.42 -6.35 -12.57
N ASP A 99 -5.62 -6.88 -12.57
CA ASP A 99 -6.80 -6.18 -13.04
C ASP A 99 -7.37 -5.37 -11.87
N ALA A 100 -7.12 -4.06 -11.93
CA ALA A 100 -7.61 -3.11 -10.95
C ALA A 100 -8.93 -2.45 -11.41
N GLU A 101 -9.56 -2.90 -12.49
CA GLU A 101 -10.80 -2.28 -12.97
C GLU A 101 -11.87 -2.24 -11.86
N GLY A 102 -12.64 -1.16 -11.83
CA GLY A 102 -13.69 -0.93 -10.83
C GLY A 102 -13.20 -0.25 -9.54
N GLY A 103 -11.89 0.03 -9.40
CA GLY A 103 -11.40 0.96 -8.39
C GLY A 103 -11.73 2.41 -8.75
N PHE A 104 -12.00 3.21 -7.72
CA PHE A 104 -12.45 4.59 -7.87
C PHE A 104 -12.06 5.44 -6.66
N GLY A 105 -12.02 6.76 -6.86
CA GLY A 105 -11.86 7.75 -5.80
C GLY A 105 -12.42 9.10 -6.21
N SER A 106 -12.78 9.91 -5.22
CA SER A 106 -13.22 11.29 -5.40
C SER A 106 -12.45 12.20 -4.45
N GLY A 107 -12.08 13.38 -4.92
CA GLY A 107 -11.24 14.32 -4.19
C GLY A 107 -11.53 15.76 -4.54
N ILE A 108 -10.76 16.66 -3.94
CA ILE A 108 -10.84 18.09 -4.18
C ILE A 108 -9.50 18.57 -4.75
N GLY A 109 -9.57 19.30 -5.86
CA GLY A 109 -8.44 19.95 -6.51
C GLY A 109 -8.42 21.46 -6.25
N LYS A 110 -7.23 22.06 -6.07
CA LYS A 110 -7.03 23.51 -5.99
C LYS A 110 -5.76 23.88 -6.73
N HIS A 111 -5.75 24.99 -7.48
CA HIS A 111 -4.49 25.45 -8.07
C HIS A 111 -3.51 25.93 -7.00
N ASP A 112 -2.24 25.59 -7.17
CA ASP A 112 -1.13 26.23 -6.49
C ASP A 112 -0.72 27.54 -7.19
N LEU A 113 0.33 28.19 -6.67
CA LEU A 113 0.88 29.42 -7.23
C LEU A 113 1.54 29.23 -8.60
N ASN A 114 1.92 28.00 -8.94
CA ASN A 114 2.57 27.62 -10.19
C ASN A 114 1.56 27.17 -11.26
N GLY A 115 0.28 27.12 -10.92
CA GLY A 115 -0.79 26.68 -11.80
C GLY A 115 -1.09 25.18 -11.74
N ASN A 116 -0.32 24.37 -10.99
CA ASN A 116 -0.60 22.95 -10.83
C ASN A 116 -1.86 22.75 -9.97
N ILE A 117 -2.61 21.69 -10.22
CA ILE A 117 -3.71 21.28 -9.36
C ILE A 117 -3.16 20.42 -8.23
N LEU A 118 -3.23 20.92 -7.00
CA LEU A 118 -3.06 20.13 -5.79
C LEU A 118 -4.34 19.37 -5.50
N VAL A 119 -4.25 18.05 -5.45
CA VAL A 119 -5.39 17.15 -5.27
C VAL A 119 -5.27 16.41 -3.94
N GLU A 120 -6.37 16.32 -3.21
CA GLU A 120 -6.51 15.45 -2.04
C GLU A 120 -7.76 14.59 -2.21
N PHE A 121 -7.57 13.27 -2.29
CA PHE A 121 -8.68 12.32 -2.39
C PHE A 121 -9.26 11.99 -1.02
N ASP A 122 -10.58 11.87 -0.96
CA ASP A 122 -11.30 11.37 0.20
C ASP A 122 -11.00 9.87 0.36
N VAL A 123 -10.09 9.55 1.28
CA VAL A 123 -9.65 8.18 1.58
C VAL A 123 -10.84 7.30 2.01
N GLY A 124 -11.89 7.87 2.62
CA GLY A 124 -13.11 7.14 2.99
C GLY A 124 -13.97 6.73 1.79
N LYS A 125 -13.74 7.32 0.62
CA LYS A 125 -14.40 7.01 -0.65
C LYS A 125 -13.45 6.44 -1.70
N LEU A 126 -12.18 6.22 -1.35
CA LEU A 126 -11.20 5.60 -2.22
C LEU A 126 -11.29 4.08 -2.10
N TYR A 127 -11.62 3.42 -3.20
CA TYR A 127 -11.66 1.98 -3.31
C TYR A 127 -10.63 1.50 -4.32
N ILE A 128 -9.77 0.57 -3.88
CA ILE A 128 -8.84 -0.16 -4.76
C ILE A 128 -9.21 -1.64 -4.65
N PRO A 129 -9.43 -2.35 -5.77
CA PRO A 129 -9.80 -3.76 -5.70
C PRO A 129 -8.78 -4.61 -4.93
N PRO A 130 -9.23 -5.65 -4.22
CA PRO A 130 -8.32 -6.59 -3.57
C PRO A 130 -7.62 -7.46 -4.61
N LEU A 131 -6.42 -7.95 -4.31
CA LEU A 131 -5.79 -9.00 -5.10
C LEU A 131 -6.40 -10.34 -4.70
N THR A 132 -6.99 -11.03 -5.66
CA THR A 132 -7.66 -12.32 -5.51
C THR A 132 -7.43 -13.17 -6.76
N SER A 133 -7.90 -14.41 -6.77
CA SER A 133 -7.88 -15.25 -7.98
C SER A 133 -8.63 -14.62 -9.18
N GLY A 134 -9.59 -13.72 -8.94
CA GLY A 134 -10.34 -13.04 -9.99
C GLY A 134 -9.64 -11.81 -10.57
N THR A 135 -8.85 -11.11 -9.75
CA THR A 135 -8.22 -9.83 -10.13
C THR A 135 -6.73 -9.96 -10.43
N THR A 136 -6.08 -11.09 -10.12
CA THR A 136 -4.61 -11.17 -10.21
C THR A 136 -4.14 -12.49 -10.82
N LYS A 137 -3.16 -12.38 -11.72
CA LYS A 137 -2.45 -13.52 -12.32
C LYS A 137 -0.96 -13.47 -12.01
N PHE A 138 -0.44 -14.54 -11.43
CA PHE A 138 0.98 -14.78 -11.21
C PHE A 138 1.48 -15.84 -12.20
N LEU A 139 2.46 -15.50 -13.03
CA LEU A 139 2.98 -16.40 -14.07
C LEU A 139 1.87 -16.96 -15.00
N GLY A 140 0.86 -16.14 -15.29
CA GLY A 140 -0.28 -16.51 -16.15
C GLY A 140 -1.39 -17.30 -15.44
N LEU A 141 -1.15 -17.76 -14.21
CA LEU A 141 -2.14 -18.49 -13.40
C LEU A 141 -2.84 -17.54 -12.43
N PRO A 142 -4.14 -17.73 -12.13
CA PRO A 142 -4.79 -16.96 -11.08
C PRO A 142 -4.08 -17.17 -9.74
N LEU A 143 -4.17 -16.19 -8.84
CA LEU A 143 -3.67 -16.39 -7.47
C LEU A 143 -4.27 -17.65 -6.84
N PRO A 144 -3.52 -18.37 -5.98
CA PRO A 144 -4.02 -19.56 -5.30
C PRO A 144 -5.39 -19.31 -4.65
N PRO A 145 -6.32 -20.28 -4.71
CA PRO A 145 -7.61 -20.14 -4.07
C PRO A 145 -7.49 -19.72 -2.60
N PHE A 146 -8.43 -18.89 -2.15
CA PHE A 146 -8.52 -18.33 -0.80
C PHE A 146 -7.42 -17.32 -0.41
N LEU A 147 -6.37 -17.16 -1.22
CA LEU A 147 -5.40 -16.09 -1.02
C LEU A 147 -6.07 -14.76 -1.39
N ARG A 148 -6.00 -13.81 -0.46
CA ARG A 148 -6.53 -12.46 -0.63
C ARG A 148 -5.58 -11.43 -0.05
N ILE A 149 -5.37 -10.34 -0.78
CA ILE A 149 -4.67 -9.16 -0.29
C ILE A 149 -5.61 -7.96 -0.39
N ASP A 150 -6.13 -7.51 0.75
CA ASP A 150 -6.94 -6.28 0.80
C ASP A 150 -6.04 -5.05 0.83
N ILE A 151 -6.39 -4.04 0.04
CA ILE A 151 -5.69 -2.76 -0.01
C ILE A 151 -6.58 -1.73 0.69
N VAL A 152 -6.09 -1.20 1.81
CA VAL A 152 -6.78 -0.16 2.58
C VAL A 152 -5.97 1.14 2.49
N PRO A 153 -6.42 2.10 1.67
CA PRO A 153 -5.77 3.40 1.55
C PRO A 153 -5.73 4.15 2.89
N LEU A 154 -4.64 4.87 3.11
CA LEU A 154 -4.42 5.77 4.24
C LEU A 154 -4.17 7.20 3.78
N MET A 155 -3.62 7.37 2.58
CA MET A 155 -3.34 8.67 1.97
C MET A 155 -3.31 8.52 0.46
N PHE A 156 -3.96 9.44 -0.23
CA PHE A 156 -3.86 9.58 -1.68
C PHE A 156 -4.05 11.05 -2.06
N LYS A 157 -2.94 11.72 -2.35
CA LYS A 157 -2.91 13.17 -2.60
C LYS A 157 -1.67 13.54 -3.40
N GLY A 158 -1.63 14.71 -4.01
CA GLY A 158 -0.43 15.17 -4.71
C GLY A 158 -0.73 16.27 -5.70
N SER A 159 -0.07 16.26 -6.85
CA SER A 159 -0.13 17.33 -7.83
C SER A 159 -0.34 16.82 -9.26
N ILE A 160 -1.06 17.60 -10.04
CA ILE A 160 -1.25 17.44 -11.48
C ILE A 160 -0.80 18.72 -12.16
N ASP A 161 0.18 18.62 -13.04
CA ASP A 161 0.55 19.68 -13.98
C ASP A 161 -0.31 19.51 -15.24
N GLU A 162 -1.25 20.43 -15.44
CA GLU A 162 -2.19 20.38 -16.55
C GLU A 162 -1.56 20.64 -17.91
N GLU A 163 -0.49 21.44 -17.95
CA GLU A 163 0.18 21.77 -19.22
C GLU A 163 0.99 20.57 -19.69
N SER A 164 1.76 19.97 -18.80
CA SER A 164 2.66 18.88 -19.16
C SER A 164 1.98 17.50 -19.09
N GLY A 165 0.86 17.39 -18.37
CA GLY A 165 0.18 16.13 -18.04
C GLY A 165 0.89 15.34 -16.93
N LYS A 166 1.91 15.91 -16.28
CA LYS A 166 2.65 15.21 -15.23
C LYS A 166 1.78 15.05 -13.98
N VAL A 167 1.76 13.84 -13.43
CA VAL A 167 1.00 13.48 -12.22
C VAL A 167 1.95 12.87 -11.21
N ASP A 168 1.96 13.39 -9.99
CA ASP A 168 2.69 12.84 -8.84
C ASP A 168 1.74 12.73 -7.65
N LEU A 169 1.42 11.51 -7.22
CA LEU A 169 0.50 11.25 -6.11
C LEU A 169 1.21 10.46 -5.01
N GLU A 170 1.31 11.04 -3.82
CA GLU A 170 1.65 10.32 -2.62
C GLU A 170 0.56 9.28 -2.31
N PHE A 171 0.97 8.02 -2.28
CA PHE A 171 0.11 6.89 -1.95
C PHE A 171 0.64 6.16 -0.73
N LYS A 172 -0.23 6.00 0.26
CA LYS A 172 0.04 5.19 1.45
C LYS A 172 -1.12 4.25 1.69
N ALA A 173 -0.84 2.97 1.90
CA ALA A 173 -1.88 1.98 2.16
C ALA A 173 -1.38 0.81 3.01
N LYS A 174 -2.33 0.14 3.65
CA LYS A 174 -2.12 -1.16 4.31
C LYS A 174 -2.51 -2.27 3.33
N PHE A 175 -1.62 -3.23 3.17
CA PHE A 175 -1.85 -4.44 2.39
C PHE A 175 -2.03 -5.61 3.35
N TRP A 176 -3.27 -6.09 3.48
CA TRP A 176 -3.64 -7.14 4.42
C TRP A 176 -3.63 -8.50 3.72
N PHE A 177 -2.63 -9.32 4.01
CA PHE A 177 -2.51 -10.66 3.45
C PHE A 177 -3.30 -11.69 4.27
N SER A 178 -4.08 -12.53 3.60
CA SER A 178 -4.80 -13.64 4.21
C SER A 178 -4.90 -14.85 3.29
N ILE A 179 -5.03 -16.04 3.89
CA ILE A 179 -5.33 -17.29 3.19
C ILE A 179 -6.52 -17.92 3.92
N GLY A 180 -7.71 -17.80 3.31
CA GLY A 180 -8.95 -18.31 3.86
C GLY A 180 -9.15 -17.89 5.33
N THR A 181 -9.56 -18.84 6.16
CA THR A 181 -9.71 -18.65 7.62
C THR A 181 -8.49 -19.10 8.41
N ILE A 182 -7.49 -19.69 7.75
CA ILE A 182 -6.37 -20.37 8.42
C ILE A 182 -5.21 -19.43 8.72
N TYR A 183 -5.10 -18.32 7.98
CA TYR A 183 -3.95 -17.42 8.11
C TYR A 183 -4.30 -15.98 7.79
N LYS A 184 -3.83 -15.05 8.63
CA LYS A 184 -3.92 -13.60 8.46
C LYS A 184 -2.64 -12.98 9.04
N ALA A 185 -1.91 -12.25 8.20
CA ALA A 185 -0.72 -11.53 8.62
C ALA A 185 -1.07 -10.11 9.09
N PRO A 186 -0.24 -9.47 9.94
CA PRO A 186 -0.22 -8.02 10.08
C PRO A 186 -0.07 -7.33 8.71
N PRO A 187 -0.57 -6.09 8.54
CA PRO A 187 -0.56 -5.44 7.24
C PRO A 187 0.85 -5.00 6.86
N LEU A 188 1.20 -5.18 5.59
CA LEU A 188 2.37 -4.52 5.02
C LEU A 188 2.03 -3.05 4.77
N LEU A 189 2.81 -2.14 5.36
CA LEU A 189 2.65 -0.71 5.13
C LEU A 189 3.47 -0.31 3.91
N VAL A 190 2.79 0.19 2.87
CA VAL A 190 3.43 0.68 1.65
C VAL A 190 3.23 2.19 1.57
N SER A 191 4.32 2.91 1.31
CA SER A 191 4.32 4.35 1.09
C SER A 191 5.21 4.68 -0.10
N THR A 192 4.64 5.32 -1.13
CA THR A 192 5.36 5.65 -2.37
C THR A 192 4.78 6.92 -3.01
N ILE A 193 5.47 7.40 -4.04
CA ILE A 193 4.92 8.37 -5.00
C ILE A 193 4.55 7.57 -6.24
N LEU A 194 3.27 7.56 -6.58
CA LEU A 194 2.75 7.10 -7.85
C LEU A 194 2.89 8.24 -8.86
N THR A 195 3.89 8.13 -9.73
CA THR A 195 4.26 9.17 -10.70
C THR A 195 3.95 8.74 -12.13
N SER A 196 3.58 9.67 -12.99
CA SER A 196 3.52 9.46 -14.44
C SER A 196 4.89 9.42 -15.12
N GLU A 197 5.97 9.68 -14.37
CA GLU A 197 7.35 9.64 -14.84
C GLU A 197 8.03 8.29 -14.53
N GLU A 198 9.36 8.26 -14.50
CA GLU A 198 10.13 7.10 -14.07
C GLU A 198 10.21 7.02 -12.53
N SER A 199 10.04 5.82 -11.99
CA SER A 199 10.26 5.51 -10.57
C SER A 199 11.25 4.35 -10.47
N GLN A 200 12.33 4.54 -9.73
CA GLN A 200 13.45 3.60 -9.67
C GLN A 200 13.91 3.34 -8.23
N GLY A 201 13.98 2.06 -7.88
CA GLY A 201 14.69 1.54 -6.71
C GLY A 201 15.94 0.75 -7.12
N LYS A 202 16.49 0.01 -6.16
CA LYS A 202 17.67 -0.84 -6.32
C LYS A 202 17.37 -2.12 -7.11
N LEU A 203 16.19 -2.70 -6.91
CA LEU A 203 15.77 -3.97 -7.49
C LEU A 203 14.71 -3.77 -8.56
N ARG A 204 13.83 -2.77 -8.40
CA ARG A 204 12.71 -2.54 -9.30
C ARG A 204 12.71 -1.15 -9.91
N LYS A 205 12.11 -1.06 -11.10
CA LYS A 205 11.85 0.22 -11.79
C LYS A 205 10.57 0.13 -12.59
N GLY A 206 9.95 1.28 -12.82
CA GLY A 206 8.79 1.44 -13.69
C GLY A 206 8.85 2.78 -14.39
N ARG A 207 8.19 2.88 -15.54
CA ARG A 207 8.00 4.14 -16.26
C ARG A 207 6.52 4.34 -16.51
N GLY A 208 6.00 5.46 -16.03
CA GLY A 208 4.63 5.89 -16.22
C GLY A 208 4.36 6.43 -17.62
N GLN A 209 3.19 7.04 -17.75
CA GLN A 209 2.75 7.80 -18.91
C GLN A 209 1.96 8.99 -18.38
N ARG A 210 2.34 10.19 -18.83
CA ARG A 210 1.66 11.44 -18.51
C ARG A 210 0.20 11.37 -18.88
N MET A 211 -0.59 12.13 -18.13
CA MET A 211 -2.02 12.26 -18.34
C MET A 211 -2.31 12.87 -19.71
N GLU A 212 -3.14 12.18 -20.47
CA GLU A 212 -3.65 12.65 -21.75
C GLU A 212 -4.85 13.56 -21.56
N LYS A 213 -5.32 14.19 -22.65
CA LYS A 213 -6.45 15.13 -22.62
C LYS A 213 -7.77 14.50 -22.14
N ASP A 214 -7.91 13.19 -22.30
CA ASP A 214 -9.07 12.44 -21.83
C ASP A 214 -8.91 11.92 -20.39
N GLY A 215 -7.81 12.31 -19.71
CA GLY A 215 -7.50 11.92 -18.34
C GLY A 215 -6.78 10.59 -18.21
N ASN A 216 -6.56 9.83 -19.28
CA ASN A 216 -5.85 8.56 -19.20
C ASN A 216 -4.38 8.78 -18.83
N CYS A 217 -3.89 8.02 -17.86
CA CYS A 217 -2.51 8.05 -17.44
C CYS A 217 -2.05 6.66 -16.97
N LYS A 218 -0.73 6.50 -16.82
CA LYS A 218 -0.14 5.34 -16.17
C LYS A 218 0.80 5.81 -15.08
N LEU A 219 0.48 5.48 -13.85
CA LEU A 219 1.25 5.84 -12.68
C LEU A 219 2.12 4.66 -12.23
N VAL A 220 3.36 4.93 -11.86
CA VAL A 220 4.30 3.94 -11.35
C VAL A 220 4.89 4.39 -10.03
N GLY A 221 5.13 3.45 -9.13
CA GLY A 221 5.77 3.75 -7.84
C GLY A 221 6.58 2.56 -7.35
N VAL A 222 7.80 2.83 -6.90
CA VAL A 222 8.63 1.87 -6.18
C VAL A 222 8.64 2.25 -4.70
N ALA A 223 8.54 1.27 -3.82
CA ALA A 223 8.58 1.45 -2.37
C ALA A 223 9.42 0.38 -1.70
N THR A 224 10.02 0.71 -0.56
CA THR A 224 10.54 -0.30 0.36
C THR A 224 9.45 -0.70 1.34
N VAL A 225 9.29 -2.01 1.54
CA VAL A 225 8.38 -2.61 2.51
C VAL A 225 9.22 -3.14 3.66
N GLU A 226 8.95 -2.64 4.85
CA GLU A 226 9.64 -3.05 6.07
C GLU A 226 9.13 -4.39 6.62
N PRO A 227 9.94 -5.11 7.41
CA PRO A 227 9.49 -6.29 8.13
C PRO A 227 8.31 -5.98 9.05
N ILE A 228 7.46 -6.99 9.26
CA ILE A 228 6.33 -6.96 10.18
C ILE A 228 6.52 -7.97 11.31
N ASP A 229 5.61 -7.98 12.29
CA ASP A 229 5.60 -8.98 13.36
C ASP A 229 5.03 -10.33 12.87
N ASP A 230 5.68 -10.89 11.85
CA ASP A 230 5.33 -12.17 11.23
C ASP A 230 6.55 -12.79 10.53
N LEU A 231 7.12 -13.83 11.16
CA LEU A 231 8.33 -14.49 10.64
C LEU A 231 8.08 -15.17 9.28
N PHE A 232 6.89 -15.74 9.07
CA PHE A 232 6.56 -16.39 7.80
C PHE A 232 6.51 -15.36 6.67
N MET A 233 5.78 -14.25 6.83
CA MET A 233 5.74 -13.20 5.80
C MET A 233 7.09 -12.59 5.54
N ASN A 234 7.85 -12.27 6.60
CA ASN A 234 9.18 -11.70 6.47
C ASN A 234 10.09 -12.62 5.66
N THR A 235 10.03 -13.92 5.90
CA THR A 235 10.83 -14.90 5.16
C THR A 235 10.31 -15.12 3.74
N PHE A 236 8.99 -15.29 3.58
CA PHE A 236 8.34 -15.56 2.30
C PHE A 236 8.55 -14.43 1.30
N LEU A 237 8.45 -13.18 1.75
CA LEU A 237 8.68 -11.99 0.93
C LEU A 237 10.14 -11.53 0.96
N GLY A 238 10.96 -12.02 1.89
CA GLY A 238 12.34 -11.56 2.08
C GLY A 238 12.40 -10.09 2.50
N LEU A 239 11.61 -9.70 3.50
CA LEU A 239 11.56 -8.32 4.02
C LEU A 239 12.83 -7.98 4.84
N PRO A 240 13.32 -6.72 4.80
CA PRO A 240 12.82 -5.61 3.99
C PRO A 240 13.07 -5.82 2.49
N THR A 241 12.15 -5.36 1.66
CA THR A 241 12.26 -5.56 0.21
C THR A 241 11.58 -4.46 -0.58
N GLU A 242 11.86 -4.37 -1.88
CA GLU A 242 11.18 -3.43 -2.77
C GLU A 242 9.90 -4.00 -3.36
N CYS A 243 8.87 -3.17 -3.48
CA CYS A 243 7.70 -3.43 -4.29
C CYS A 243 7.55 -2.40 -5.41
N LEU A 244 6.88 -2.79 -6.50
CA LEU A 244 6.52 -1.96 -7.64
C LEU A 244 5.01 -1.96 -7.78
N ALA A 245 4.46 -0.79 -8.05
CA ALA A 245 3.11 -0.62 -8.58
C ALA A 245 3.19 0.00 -9.98
N VAL A 246 2.43 -0.56 -10.91
CA VAL A 246 2.12 0.02 -12.21
C VAL A 246 0.60 0.08 -12.32
N MET A 247 0.07 1.27 -12.44
CA MET A 247 -1.37 1.52 -12.34
C MET A 247 -1.83 2.32 -13.55
N ASN A 248 -2.63 1.70 -14.40
CA ASN A 248 -3.37 2.41 -15.43
C ASN A 248 -4.61 3.04 -14.79
N ALA A 249 -4.84 4.31 -15.08
CA ALA A 249 -5.93 5.05 -14.47
C ALA A 249 -6.48 6.12 -15.41
N THR A 250 -7.63 6.66 -15.04
CA THR A 250 -8.17 7.91 -15.56
C THR A 250 -8.33 8.88 -14.40
N ILE A 251 -7.88 10.12 -14.61
CA ILE A 251 -8.10 11.23 -13.69
C ILE A 251 -8.91 12.31 -14.42
N SER A 252 -9.98 12.79 -13.80
CA SER A 252 -10.83 13.85 -14.34
C SER A 252 -10.95 14.97 -13.32
N VAL A 253 -10.78 16.23 -13.76
CA VAL A 253 -10.80 17.45 -12.95
C VAL A 253 -11.99 18.31 -13.35
#